data_AF-A0A0D0D404-F1
#
_entry.id   AF-A0A0D0D404-F1
#
_cell.length_a   1.000
_cell.length_b   1.000
_cell.length_c   1.000
_cell.angle_alpha   90.00
_cell.angle_beta   90.00
_cell.angle_gamma   90.00
#
_symmetry.space_group_name_H-M   'P 1'
#
loop_
_entity.id
_entity.type
_entity.pdbx_description
1 polymer ?
#
loop_
_entity_poly.entity_id
_entity_poly.type
_entity_poly.pdbx_seq_one_letter_code
_entity_poly.pdbx_strand_id
1 'polypeptide(L)'
;FPVMSSHIAMTAGSQVNCEPLLIIHFYLKGMDLKGCPPQAICEYLWPYFPPNALHFLELEFNFGTRAKIAEHKGKMETIIPSGRVVIFISTHSKEERGDLFAGEEGPRTKPRPIAVKVDQFFSLLFTSRMDDLLKGATVVLLTCGWLVEHEQSFQDLHSSLHW
;
A
#
# COMPACT_ATOMS: atom_id res chain seq x y z
N PHE A 1 2.66 44.57 -10.13
CA PHE A 1 2.59 43.14 -9.77
C PHE A 1 3.82 42.46 -10.34
N PRO A 2 4.61 41.70 -9.57
CA PRO A 2 5.71 40.95 -10.15
C PRO A 2 5.13 39.78 -10.96
N VAL A 3 5.61 39.62 -12.19
CA VAL A 3 5.36 38.43 -13.00
C VAL A 3 6.45 37.41 -12.64
N MET A 4 6.04 36.28 -12.05
CA MET A 4 6.95 35.14 -11.92
C MET A 4 7.06 34.46 -13.28
N SER A 5 8.19 34.64 -13.97
CA SER A 5 8.59 33.77 -15.06
C SER A 5 9.57 32.72 -14.54
N SER A 6 9.13 31.48 -14.42
CA SER A 6 10.05 30.36 -14.19
C SER A 6 10.69 29.98 -15.52
N HIS A 7 11.97 30.33 -15.69
CA HIS A 7 12.81 29.63 -16.63
C HIS A 7 13.25 28.31 -15.97
N ILE A 8 12.53 27.22 -16.27
CA ILE A 8 12.98 25.88 -15.91
C ILE A 8 14.18 25.60 -16.82
N ALA A 9 15.38 25.92 -16.33
CA ALA A 9 16.60 25.42 -16.92
C ALA A 9 16.58 23.88 -16.75
N MET A 10 16.54 23.17 -17.87
CA MET A 10 16.57 21.71 -17.95
C MET A 10 17.94 21.16 -17.50
N THR A 11 18.26 21.27 -16.22
CA THR A 11 19.22 20.40 -15.53
C THR A 11 18.52 19.22 -14.85
N ALA A 12 17.18 19.17 -14.94
CA ALA A 12 16.28 18.14 -14.42
C ALA A 12 16.37 16.76 -15.11
N GLY A 13 17.34 16.55 -16.01
CA GLY A 13 17.68 15.22 -16.53
C GLY A 13 18.61 14.40 -15.63
N SER A 14 19.05 14.96 -14.49
CA SER A 14 20.21 14.42 -13.77
C SER A 14 19.94 13.25 -12.81
N GLN A 15 18.74 13.06 -12.21
CA GLN A 15 18.61 12.04 -11.14
C GLN A 15 17.25 11.33 -10.98
N VAL A 16 16.28 11.49 -11.88
CA VAL A 16 15.06 10.67 -11.79
C VAL A 16 15.29 9.35 -12.52
N ASN A 17 15.51 8.28 -11.75
CA ASN A 17 15.57 6.93 -12.31
C ASN A 17 14.21 6.64 -12.99
N CYS A 18 14.24 6.48 -14.32
CA CYS A 18 13.09 6.22 -15.18
C CYS A 18 12.91 4.73 -15.54
N GLU A 19 13.64 3.82 -14.89
CA GLU A 19 13.38 2.38 -14.96
C GLU A 19 11.94 2.09 -14.54
N PRO A 20 11.27 1.10 -15.14
CA PRO A 20 9.87 0.80 -14.86
C PRO A 20 9.56 0.72 -13.36
N LEU A 21 8.48 1.39 -12.97
CA LEU A 21 8.00 1.49 -11.59
C LEU A 21 6.54 1.07 -11.52
N LEU A 22 6.28 0.10 -10.65
CA LEU A 22 4.96 -0.30 -10.24
C LEU A 22 4.67 0.25 -8.84
N ILE A 23 3.69 1.14 -8.74
CA ILE A 23 3.14 1.61 -7.47
C ILE A 23 1.86 0.81 -7.19
N ILE A 24 1.82 0.10 -6.06
CA ILE A 24 0.64 -0.63 -5.60
C ILE A 24 0.14 0.05 -4.35
N HIS A 25 -1.16 0.33 -4.28
CA HIS A 25 -1.82 0.86 -3.10
C HIS A 25 -2.87 -0.13 -2.61
N PHE A 26 -2.54 -0.85 -1.55
CA PHE A 26 -3.50 -1.64 -0.79
C PHE A 26 -4.27 -0.73 0.17
N TYR A 27 -5.59 -0.78 0.16
CA TYR A 27 -6.39 0.00 1.08
C TYR A 27 -7.53 -0.82 1.70
N LEU A 28 -7.78 -0.57 2.98
CA LEU A 28 -8.86 -1.22 3.71
C LEU A 28 -10.20 -0.80 3.10
N LYS A 29 -11.09 -1.78 2.88
CA LYS A 29 -12.47 -1.50 2.44
C LYS A 29 -13.14 -0.41 3.28
N GLY A 30 -13.72 0.57 2.59
CA GLY A 30 -14.46 1.68 3.21
C GLY A 30 -13.61 2.89 3.54
N MET A 31 -12.31 2.89 3.25
CA MET A 31 -11.48 4.09 3.33
C MET A 31 -11.80 5.06 2.18
N ASP A 32 -11.79 6.37 2.48
CA ASP A 32 -11.80 7.42 1.47
C ASP A 32 -10.38 7.65 0.96
N LEU A 33 -10.18 7.49 -0.36
CA LEU A 33 -8.87 7.63 -1.00
C LEU A 33 -8.62 9.04 -1.53
N LYS A 34 -9.59 9.95 -1.41
CA LYS A 34 -9.46 11.29 -1.96
C LYS A 34 -8.27 12.03 -1.33
N GLY A 35 -7.32 12.41 -2.18
CA GLY A 35 -6.10 13.09 -1.73
C GLY A 35 -5.12 12.17 -1.00
N CYS A 36 -5.23 10.85 -1.20
CA CYS A 36 -4.28 9.92 -0.60
C CYS A 36 -2.86 10.17 -1.15
N PRO A 37 -1.81 10.02 -0.30
CA PRO A 37 -0.42 10.20 -0.73
C PRO A 37 0.00 9.39 -1.97
N PRO A 38 -0.40 8.12 -2.15
CA PRO A 38 0.03 7.31 -3.30
C PRO A 38 -0.39 7.92 -4.65
N GLN A 39 -1.64 8.39 -4.74
CA GLN A 39 -2.15 9.03 -5.96
C GLN A 39 -1.38 10.32 -6.26
N ALA A 40 -1.19 11.19 -5.26
CA ALA A 40 -0.45 12.44 -5.43
C ALA A 40 1.00 12.20 -5.88
N ILE A 41 1.65 11.17 -5.34
CA ILE A 41 3.01 10.76 -5.74
C ILE A 41 3.01 10.27 -7.19
N CYS A 42 2.06 9.42 -7.58
CA CYS A 42 1.97 8.93 -8.95
C CYS A 42 1.77 10.07 -9.95
N GLU A 43 0.84 11.00 -9.67
CA GLU A 43 0.58 12.17 -10.51
C GLU A 43 1.81 13.08 -10.62
N TYR A 44 2.54 13.27 -9.52
CA TYR A 44 3.79 14.02 -9.51
C TYR A 44 4.90 13.35 -10.33
N LEU A 45 5.00 12.02 -10.28
CA LEU A 45 6.04 11.25 -10.98
C LEU A 45 5.75 11.05 -12.47
N TRP A 46 4.47 11.08 -12.87
CA TRP A 46 4.03 10.77 -14.23
C TRP A 46 4.84 11.45 -15.35
N PRO A 47 5.17 12.77 -15.28
CA PRO A 47 5.91 13.43 -16.35
C PRO A 47 7.36 12.96 -16.53
N TYR A 48 7.92 12.24 -15.56
CA TYR A 48 9.32 11.78 -15.57
C TYR A 48 9.50 10.37 -16.15
N PHE A 49 8.41 9.64 -16.42
CA PHE A 49 8.47 8.28 -16.94
C PHE A 49 8.07 8.23 -18.42
N PRO A 50 8.71 7.37 -19.23
CA PRO A 50 8.21 7.02 -20.54
C PRO A 50 6.78 6.47 -20.48
N PRO A 51 6.01 6.53 -21.59
CA PRO A 51 4.72 5.86 -21.68
C PRO A 51 4.83 4.38 -21.28
N ASN A 52 3.92 3.91 -20.44
CA ASN A 52 3.88 2.53 -19.90
C ASN A 52 5.09 2.13 -19.04
N ALA A 53 5.89 3.08 -18.53
CA ALA A 53 6.95 2.78 -17.56
C ALA A 53 6.54 3.07 -16.10
N LEU A 54 5.45 3.80 -15.87
CA LEU A 54 4.86 3.99 -14.54
C LEU A 54 3.46 3.38 -14.51
N HIS A 55 3.24 2.45 -13.59
CA HIS A 55 1.95 1.82 -13.35
C HIS A 55 1.49 2.09 -11.92
N PHE A 56 0.20 2.39 -11.78
CA PHE A 56 -0.44 2.57 -10.48
C PHE A 56 -1.62 1.62 -10.36
N LEU A 57 -1.62 0.80 -9.31
CA LEU A 57 -2.67 -0.17 -9.01
C LEU A 57 -3.27 0.10 -7.64
N GLU A 58 -4.57 0.31 -7.57
CA GLU A 58 -5.32 0.43 -6.31
C GLU A 58 -6.08 -0.87 -6.05
N LEU A 59 -5.86 -1.45 -4.87
CA LEU A 59 -6.37 -2.77 -4.50
C LEU A 59 -7.07 -2.69 -3.14
N GLU A 60 -8.41 -2.70 -3.16
CA GLU A 60 -9.21 -2.84 -1.94
C GLU A 60 -9.01 -4.24 -1.34
N PHE A 61 -8.68 -4.30 -0.05
CA PHE A 61 -8.66 -5.55 0.70
C PHE A 61 -9.77 -5.61 1.76
N ASN A 62 -10.24 -6.84 1.99
CA ASN A 62 -11.16 -7.17 3.06
C ASN A 62 -11.00 -8.65 3.44
N PHE A 63 -10.38 -8.93 4.58
CA PHE A 63 -10.11 -10.28 5.06
C PHE A 63 -11.16 -10.78 6.04
N GLY A 64 -12.35 -10.15 6.08
CA GLY A 64 -13.34 -10.46 7.11
C GLY A 64 -13.98 -11.84 7.00
N THR A 65 -13.83 -12.54 5.87
CA THR A 65 -14.25 -13.95 5.75
C THR A 65 -13.29 -14.74 4.88
N ARG A 66 -13.29 -16.07 5.01
CA ARG A 66 -12.50 -16.98 4.16
C ARG A 66 -12.76 -16.78 2.66
N ALA A 67 -14.00 -16.49 2.28
CA ALA A 67 -14.35 -16.23 0.88
C ALA A 67 -13.68 -14.96 0.36
N LYS A 68 -13.70 -13.88 1.14
CA LYS A 68 -13.04 -12.62 0.76
C LYS A 68 -11.50 -12.73 0.75
N ILE A 69 -10.94 -13.54 1.66
CA ILE A 69 -9.51 -13.88 1.64
C ILE A 69 -9.16 -14.63 0.35
N ALA A 70 -9.97 -15.61 -0.06
CA ALA A 70 -9.75 -16.33 -1.32
C ALA A 70 -9.89 -15.41 -2.54
N GLU A 71 -10.80 -14.45 -2.51
CA GLU A 71 -10.94 -13.42 -3.55
C GLU A 71 -9.68 -12.55 -3.64
N HIS A 72 -9.17 -12.05 -2.51
CA HIS A 72 -7.91 -11.30 -2.45
C HIS A 72 -6.75 -12.13 -3.01
N LYS A 73 -6.67 -13.40 -2.61
CA LYS A 73 -5.67 -14.34 -3.10
C LYS A 73 -5.68 -14.44 -4.62
N GLY A 74 -6.85 -14.63 -5.22
CA GLY A 74 -6.99 -14.68 -6.67
C GLY A 74 -6.58 -13.38 -7.35
N LYS A 75 -6.84 -12.21 -6.75
CA LYS A 75 -6.35 -10.92 -7.28
C LYS A 75 -4.83 -10.84 -7.24
N MET A 76 -4.19 -11.28 -6.16
CA MET A 76 -2.73 -11.22 -6.03
C MET A 76 -2.02 -12.08 -7.07
N GLU A 77 -2.57 -13.25 -7.42
CA GLU A 77 -2.02 -14.14 -8.44
C GLU A 77 -2.00 -13.52 -9.86
N THR A 78 -2.78 -12.46 -10.10
CA THR A 78 -2.80 -11.75 -11.40
C THR A 78 -1.74 -10.66 -11.52
N ILE A 79 -1.11 -10.27 -10.40
CA ILE A 79 -0.10 -9.22 -10.39
C ILE A 79 1.21 -9.82 -10.90
N ILE A 80 1.71 -9.29 -12.02
CA ILE A 80 3.00 -9.68 -12.59
C ILE A 80 3.99 -8.55 -12.27
N PRO A 81 5.01 -8.81 -11.41
CA PRO A 81 6.03 -7.81 -11.13
C PRO A 81 6.80 -7.44 -12.39
N SER A 82 6.99 -6.14 -12.65
CA SER A 82 7.98 -5.68 -13.62
C SER A 82 8.70 -4.46 -13.09
N GLY A 83 10.03 -4.54 -13.02
CA GLY A 83 10.87 -3.44 -12.56
C GLY A 83 10.79 -3.21 -11.04
N ARG A 84 10.87 -1.96 -10.64
CA ARG A 84 10.87 -1.55 -9.23
C ARG A 84 9.44 -1.51 -8.70
N VAL A 85 9.27 -1.78 -7.41
CA VAL A 85 7.95 -1.81 -6.77
C VAL A 85 7.93 -0.91 -5.55
N VAL A 86 6.91 -0.06 -5.45
CA VAL A 86 6.59 0.69 -4.23
C VAL A 86 5.19 0.30 -3.80
N ILE A 87 5.05 -0.19 -2.58
CA ILE A 87 3.79 -0.68 -2.03
C ILE A 87 3.35 0.26 -0.91
N PHE A 88 2.21 0.90 -1.09
CA PHE A 88 1.51 1.62 -0.05
C PHE A 88 0.44 0.74 0.57
N ILE A 89 0.31 0.79 1.88
CA ILE A 89 -0.73 0.08 2.63
C ILE A 89 -1.47 1.11 3.48
N SER A 90 -2.76 1.28 3.25
CA SER A 90 -3.62 2.15 4.05
C SER A 90 -4.56 1.31 4.89
N THR A 91 -4.42 1.41 6.21
CA THR A 91 -5.33 0.78 7.17
C THR A 91 -5.32 1.52 8.49
N HIS A 92 -6.30 1.24 9.35
CA HIS A 92 -6.28 1.71 10.73
C HIS A 92 -5.61 0.68 11.65
N SER A 93 -5.11 1.15 12.78
CA SER A 93 -4.68 0.31 13.89
C SER A 93 -5.64 0.48 15.07
N LYS A 94 -5.86 -0.59 15.81
CA LYS A 94 -6.77 -0.64 16.94
C LYS A 94 -6.10 -0.07 18.19
N GLU A 95 -6.79 0.84 18.88
CA GLU A 95 -6.26 1.60 20.01
C GLU A 95 -5.78 0.72 21.17
N GLU A 96 -6.51 -0.34 21.51
CA GLU A 96 -6.24 -1.10 22.74
C GLU A 96 -5.04 -2.06 22.61
N ARG A 97 -4.64 -2.41 21.38
CA ARG A 97 -3.63 -3.46 21.14
C ARG A 97 -2.62 -3.14 20.04
N GLY A 98 -2.88 -2.17 19.18
CA GLY A 98 -2.06 -1.88 17.99
C GLY A 98 -2.31 -2.85 16.81
N ASP A 99 -3.23 -3.81 16.95
CA ASP A 99 -3.65 -4.72 15.87
C ASP A 99 -4.14 -3.95 14.64
N LEU A 100 -3.94 -4.49 13.44
CA LEU A 100 -4.33 -3.83 12.19
C LEU A 100 -5.74 -4.23 11.75
N PHE A 101 -6.54 -3.25 11.35
CA PHE A 101 -7.82 -3.54 10.73
C PHE A 101 -7.61 -4.24 9.39
N ALA A 102 -8.27 -5.38 9.23
CA ALA A 102 -8.10 -6.30 8.12
C ALA A 102 -9.35 -6.39 7.24
N GLY A 103 -10.49 -5.87 7.70
CA GLY A 103 -11.73 -5.90 6.93
C GLY A 103 -12.95 -5.85 7.84
N GLU A 104 -14.03 -6.42 7.34
CA GLU A 104 -15.32 -6.46 8.02
C GLU A 104 -16.06 -7.77 7.74
N GLU A 105 -16.80 -8.26 8.73
CA GLU A 105 -17.68 -9.42 8.61
C GLU A 105 -19.15 -9.06 8.92
N GLY A 106 -20.06 -10.00 8.66
CA GLY A 106 -21.48 -9.82 8.89
C GLY A 106 -22.23 -9.19 7.71
N PRO A 107 -23.52 -8.88 7.90
CA PRO A 107 -24.37 -8.35 6.84
C PRO A 107 -23.97 -6.93 6.45
N ARG A 108 -24.20 -6.55 5.18
CA ARG A 108 -23.89 -5.20 4.66
C ARG A 108 -24.53 -4.05 5.46
N THR A 109 -25.65 -4.30 6.12
CA THR A 109 -26.38 -3.31 6.92
C THR A 109 -25.77 -3.07 8.30
N LYS A 110 -24.94 -4.00 8.79
CA LYS A 110 -24.27 -3.89 10.09
C LYS A 110 -22.93 -4.64 10.06
N PRO A 111 -21.96 -4.14 9.28
CA PRO A 111 -20.64 -4.74 9.24
C PRO A 111 -19.97 -4.64 10.60
N ARG A 112 -19.25 -5.68 10.99
CA ARG A 112 -18.39 -5.70 12.17
C ARG A 112 -16.95 -5.62 11.71
N PRO A 113 -16.19 -4.58 12.11
CA PRO A 113 -14.79 -4.48 11.73
C PRO A 113 -13.98 -5.58 12.42
N ILE A 114 -12.98 -6.09 11.70
CA ILE A 114 -12.06 -7.11 12.19
C ILE A 114 -10.67 -6.49 12.22
N ALA A 115 -10.02 -6.58 13.37
CA ALA A 115 -8.60 -6.35 13.51
C ALA A 115 -7.88 -7.68 13.76
N VAL A 116 -6.68 -7.82 13.19
CA VAL A 116 -5.83 -8.99 13.34
C VAL A 116 -4.44 -8.56 13.78
N LYS A 117 -3.68 -9.50 14.33
CA LYS A 117 -2.27 -9.27 14.66
C LYS A 117 -1.48 -8.86 13.42
N VAL A 118 -0.40 -8.11 13.64
CA VAL A 118 0.39 -7.51 12.56
C VAL A 118 1.00 -8.58 11.65
N ASP A 119 1.56 -9.65 12.21
CA ASP A 119 2.10 -10.79 11.47
C ASP A 119 1.06 -11.49 10.58
N GLN A 120 -0.13 -11.70 11.14
CA GLN A 120 -1.26 -12.25 10.42
C GLN A 120 -1.74 -11.31 9.30
N PHE A 121 -1.75 -10.00 9.55
CA PHE A 121 -2.14 -9.00 8.55
C PHE A 121 -1.24 -9.09 7.32
N PHE A 122 0.08 -9.08 7.49
CA PHE A 122 1.02 -9.17 6.37
C PHE A 122 0.95 -10.52 5.66
N SER A 123 0.75 -11.61 6.40
CA SER A 123 0.55 -12.95 5.82
C SER A 123 -0.72 -13.03 4.94
N LEU A 124 -1.78 -12.30 5.31
CA LEU A 124 -3.01 -12.22 4.52
C LEU A 124 -2.85 -11.31 3.31
N LEU A 125 -2.21 -10.14 3.51
CA LEU A 125 -2.02 -9.15 2.47
C LEU A 125 -1.09 -9.65 1.36
N PHE A 126 0.06 -10.19 1.75
CA PHE A 126 1.10 -10.67 0.84
C PHE A 126 1.00 -12.17 0.56
N THR A 127 -0.21 -12.63 0.26
CA THR A 127 -0.44 -14.01 -0.12
C THR A 127 0.00 -14.28 -1.57
N SER A 128 0.34 -15.53 -1.88
CA SER A 128 0.46 -16.06 -3.26
C SER A 128 1.53 -15.44 -4.15
N ARG A 129 2.77 -15.95 -4.01
CA ARG A 129 3.93 -15.62 -4.87
C ARG A 129 4.32 -14.13 -4.87
N MET A 130 3.89 -13.38 -3.87
CA MET A 130 4.34 -12.01 -3.68
C MET A 130 5.79 -11.93 -3.20
N ASP A 131 6.43 -13.03 -2.81
CA ASP A 131 7.85 -13.06 -2.41
C ASP A 131 8.77 -12.41 -3.46
N ASP A 132 8.53 -12.71 -4.74
CA ASP A 132 9.30 -12.13 -5.86
C ASP A 132 9.02 -10.62 -6.01
N LEU A 133 7.79 -10.18 -5.74
CA LEU A 133 7.39 -8.77 -5.78
C LEU A 133 8.01 -7.98 -4.61
N LEU A 134 8.05 -8.60 -3.42
CA LEU A 134 8.57 -8.00 -2.20
C LEU A 134 10.09 -7.84 -2.26
N LYS A 135 10.80 -8.70 -2.99
CA LYS A 135 12.26 -8.61 -3.11
C LYS A 135 12.69 -7.28 -3.74
N GLY A 136 13.24 -6.39 -2.92
CA GLY A 136 13.68 -5.05 -3.34
C GLY A 136 12.56 -4.02 -3.45
N ALA A 137 11.35 -4.34 -2.98
CA ALA A 137 10.26 -3.39 -2.89
C ALA A 137 10.43 -2.43 -1.71
N THR A 138 9.91 -1.22 -1.87
CA THR A 138 9.71 -0.29 -0.75
C THR A 138 8.29 -0.40 -0.25
N VAL A 139 8.07 -0.77 1.01
CA VAL A 139 6.74 -0.76 1.65
C VAL A 139 6.57 0.48 2.52
N VAL A 140 5.45 1.18 2.34
CA VAL A 140 5.03 2.34 3.11
C VAL A 140 3.69 2.03 3.77
N LEU A 141 3.69 1.90 5.10
CA LEU A 141 2.48 1.66 5.89
C LEU A 141 1.91 2.99 6.40
N LEU A 142 0.71 3.33 5.90
CA LEU A 142 -0.07 4.49 6.29
C LEU A 142 -1.14 4.02 7.30
N THR A 143 -0.81 4.14 8.59
CA THR A 143 -1.70 3.73 9.68
C THR A 143 -1.64 4.68 10.88
N CYS A 144 -2.54 4.48 11.84
CA CYS A 144 -2.60 5.29 13.05
C CYS A 144 -1.43 4.98 14.00
N GLY A 145 -1.12 5.91 14.90
CA GLY A 145 0.01 5.80 15.84
C GLY A 145 -0.06 4.60 16.78
N TRP A 146 -1.25 4.04 17.02
CA TRP A 146 -1.40 2.91 17.95
C TRP A 146 -0.55 1.69 17.57
N LEU A 147 -0.28 1.45 16.28
CA LEU A 147 0.63 0.37 15.88
C LEU A 147 2.02 0.51 16.52
N VAL A 148 2.56 1.74 16.58
CA VAL A 148 3.92 2.01 17.08
C VAL A 148 3.96 2.31 18.57
N GLU A 149 2.82 2.69 19.17
CA GLU A 149 2.70 2.90 20.61
C GLU A 149 2.66 1.58 21.40
N HIS A 150 2.20 0.50 20.77
CA HIS A 150 2.18 -0.84 21.35
C HIS A 150 3.45 -1.61 20.99
N GLU A 151 4.32 -1.85 21.97
CA GLU A 151 5.64 -2.48 21.78
C GLU A 151 5.56 -3.81 21.03
N GLN A 152 4.64 -4.70 21.40
CA GLN A 152 4.49 -6.00 20.73
C GLN A 152 4.11 -5.83 19.26
N SER A 153 3.17 -4.94 18.96
CA SER A 153 2.71 -4.70 17.59
C SER A 153 3.80 -4.07 16.73
N PHE A 154 4.64 -3.21 17.31
CA PHE A 154 5.80 -2.66 16.64
C PHE A 154 6.90 -3.71 16.38
N GLN A 155 7.13 -4.62 17.33
CA GLN A 155 8.05 -5.75 17.14
C GLN A 155 7.55 -6.73 16.08
N ASP A 156 6.25 -7.01 16.07
CA ASP A 156 5.60 -7.86 15.06
C ASP A 156 5.70 -7.21 13.68
N LEU A 157 5.55 -5.88 13.56
CA LEU A 157 5.80 -5.14 12.32
C LEU A 157 7.22 -5.36 11.81
N HIS A 158 8.22 -5.16 12.68
CA HIS A 158 9.61 -5.33 12.31
C HIS A 158 9.89 -6.79 11.89
N SER A 159 9.30 -7.75 12.59
CA SER A 159 9.45 -9.19 12.32
C SER A 159 8.81 -9.62 11.00
N SER A 160 7.65 -9.03 10.66
CA SER A 160 6.89 -9.32 9.44
C SER A 160 7.52 -8.74 8.18
N LEU A 161 8.50 -7.85 8.34
CA LEU A 161 9.16 -7.12 7.26
C LEU A 161 10.60 -7.59 7.00
N HIS A 162 11.05 -8.70 7.62
CA HIS A 162 12.31 -9.35 7.24
C HIS A 162 12.06 -10.30 6.07
N TRP A 163 12.33 -9.83 4.86
CA TRP A 163 12.30 -10.63 3.63
C TRP A 163 13.66 -10.63 2.93
#